data_AF-A0A5P1FTP4-F1
#
_entry.id   AF-A0A5P1FTP4-F1
#
_cell.length_a   1.000
_cell.length_b   1.000
_cell.length_c   1.000
_cell.angle_alpha   90.00
_cell.angle_beta   90.00
_cell.angle_gamma   90.00
#
_symmetry.space_group_name_H-M   'P 1'
#
loop_
_entity.id
_entity.type
_entity.pdbx_description
1 polymer ?
#
loop_
_entity_poly.entity_id
_entity_poly.type
_entity_poly.pdbx_seq_one_letter_code
_entity_poly.pdbx_strand_id
1 'polypeptide(L)'
;MKELESVSFCGIRGLAWAICEHLVEVIKAPTLFATHFHELTALAHNDESHAISTKGVSNYHVGAHIDPSNRKLTMLYKLNPGACDQSFGIHVAEFANFPDEVIALAKSKAAELEDFSNIPNMSGDLEDEVQSNKRRKTEFSPDEVVKGQDRAHRLLREITDMSWNQFDLKEAMRHAHKLRKDLETDAAHNYPWLQKFF
;
A
#
# COMPACT_ATOMS: atom_id res chain seq x y z
N MET A 1 -13.35 9.03 -25.51
CA MET A 1 -12.82 7.65 -25.38
C MET A 1 -11.80 7.62 -24.24
N LYS A 2 -12.26 7.82 -22.98
CA LYS A 2 -11.42 7.92 -21.77
C LYS A 2 -12.18 7.50 -20.49
N GLU A 3 -13.03 6.46 -20.56
CA GLU A 3 -13.83 6.04 -19.38
C GLU A 3 -13.92 4.52 -19.15
N LEU A 4 -12.96 3.72 -19.64
CA LEU A 4 -13.03 2.26 -19.50
C LEU A 4 -11.89 1.61 -18.69
N GLU A 5 -10.91 2.35 -18.18
CA GLU A 5 -9.79 1.74 -17.44
C GLU A 5 -9.96 1.70 -15.92
N SER A 6 -10.89 2.46 -15.34
CA SER A 6 -11.06 2.53 -13.88
C SER A 6 -12.04 1.50 -13.30
N VAL A 7 -12.85 0.84 -14.13
CA VAL A 7 -13.94 -0.06 -13.68
C VAL A 7 -13.43 -1.48 -13.40
N SER A 8 -12.34 -1.89 -14.04
CA SER A 8 -11.87 -3.29 -14.03
C SER A 8 -11.24 -3.73 -12.70
N PHE A 9 -10.62 -2.82 -11.94
CA PHE A 9 -9.88 -3.20 -10.73
C PHE A 9 -10.77 -3.30 -9.48
N CYS A 10 -11.75 -2.39 -9.32
CA CYS A 10 -12.64 -2.39 -8.15
C CYS A 10 -13.74 -3.45 -8.25
N GLY A 11 -14.32 -3.66 -9.44
CA GLY A 11 -15.47 -4.55 -9.62
C GLY A 11 -15.16 -6.02 -9.31
N ILE A 12 -14.01 -6.54 -9.76
CA ILE A 12 -13.64 -7.95 -9.55
C ILE A 12 -13.29 -8.21 -8.08
N ARG A 13 -12.64 -7.25 -7.42
CA ARG A 13 -12.29 -7.32 -5.99
C ARG A 13 -13.54 -7.30 -5.11
N GLY A 14 -14.48 -6.38 -5.37
CA GLY A 14 -15.76 -6.32 -4.67
C GLY A 14 -16.64 -7.56 -4.89
N LEU A 15 -16.62 -8.12 -6.11
CA LEU A 15 -17.32 -9.37 -6.40
C LEU A 15 -16.73 -10.55 -5.61
N ALA A 16 -15.41 -10.69 -5.55
CA ALA A 16 -14.76 -11.74 -4.77
C ALA A 16 -15.12 -11.63 -3.29
N TRP A 17 -15.14 -10.42 -2.73
CA TRP A 17 -15.59 -10.16 -1.36
C TRP A 17 -17.03 -10.61 -1.12
N ALA A 18 -17.97 -10.14 -1.94
CA ALA A 18 -19.38 -10.49 -1.82
C ALA A 18 -19.65 -12.00 -1.96
N ILE A 19 -18.90 -12.69 -2.83
CA ILE A 19 -18.98 -14.15 -2.98
C ILE A 19 -18.49 -14.85 -1.70
N CYS A 20 -17.33 -14.45 -1.17
CA CYS A 20 -16.82 -14.99 0.08
C CYS A 20 -17.79 -14.77 1.24
N GLU A 21 -18.36 -13.57 1.35
CA GLU A 21 -19.38 -13.23 2.34
C GLU A 21 -20.62 -14.12 2.22
N HIS A 22 -21.15 -14.28 1.01
CA HIS A 22 -22.29 -15.16 0.75
C HIS A 22 -22.00 -16.63 1.11
N LEU A 23 -20.79 -17.12 0.84
CA LEU A 23 -20.37 -18.47 1.18
C LEU A 23 -20.32 -18.70 2.70
N VAL A 24 -19.84 -17.70 3.46
CA VAL A 24 -19.70 -17.76 4.91
C VAL A 24 -21.05 -17.63 5.62
N GLU A 25 -21.91 -16.71 5.18
CA GLU A 25 -23.16 -16.40 5.88
C GLU A 25 -24.32 -17.31 5.49
N VAL A 26 -24.46 -17.62 4.20
CA VAL A 26 -25.64 -18.31 3.65
C VAL A 26 -25.35 -19.80 3.48
N ILE A 27 -24.29 -20.13 2.75
CA ILE A 27 -24.03 -21.52 2.33
C ILE A 27 -23.40 -22.34 3.47
N LYS A 28 -22.46 -21.76 4.23
CA LYS A 28 -21.76 -22.40 5.36
C LYS A 28 -21.13 -23.75 5.01
N ALA A 29 -20.67 -23.90 3.77
CA ALA A 29 -20.00 -25.11 3.30
C ALA A 29 -18.48 -25.00 3.43
N PRO A 30 -17.76 -26.12 3.65
CA PRO A 30 -16.31 -26.14 3.63
C PRO A 30 -15.80 -25.69 2.25
N THR A 31 -15.15 -24.53 2.21
CA THR A 31 -14.71 -23.90 0.96
C THR A 31 -13.25 -23.53 1.05
N LEU A 32 -12.48 -23.83 -0.01
CA LEU A 32 -11.13 -23.33 -0.20
C LEU A 32 -11.17 -22.23 -1.26
N PHE A 33 -10.75 -21.02 -0.90
CA PHE A 33 -10.73 -19.88 -1.80
C PHE A 33 -9.29 -19.46 -2.09
N ALA A 34 -8.78 -19.81 -3.27
CA ALA A 34 -7.44 -19.40 -3.72
C ALA A 34 -7.52 -18.04 -4.41
N THR A 35 -6.80 -17.04 -3.89
CA THR A 35 -6.85 -15.66 -4.39
C THR A 35 -5.45 -15.04 -4.45
N HIS A 36 -5.30 -14.05 -5.33
CA HIS A 36 -4.14 -13.16 -5.38
C HIS A 36 -4.42 -11.79 -4.73
N PHE A 37 -5.66 -11.53 -4.32
CA PHE A 37 -6.06 -10.28 -3.67
C PHE A 37 -5.71 -10.32 -2.20
N HIS A 38 -4.68 -9.56 -1.81
CA HIS A 38 -4.23 -9.48 -0.43
C HIS A 38 -5.28 -8.81 0.46
N GLU A 39 -6.04 -7.83 -0.02
CA GLU A 39 -7.03 -7.16 0.85
C GLU A 39 -8.17 -8.09 1.26
N LEU A 40 -8.40 -9.19 0.54
CA LEU A 40 -9.38 -10.20 0.91
C LEU A 40 -8.99 -10.93 2.20
N THR A 41 -7.71 -10.89 2.62
CA THR A 41 -7.28 -11.44 3.91
C THR A 41 -7.88 -10.67 5.08
N ALA A 42 -8.32 -9.42 4.87
CA ALA A 42 -9.03 -8.63 5.87
C ALA A 42 -10.37 -9.26 6.28
N LEU A 43 -10.99 -10.11 5.44
CA LEU A 43 -12.21 -10.86 5.80
C LEU A 43 -12.04 -11.77 7.02
N ALA A 44 -10.81 -12.24 7.29
CA ALA A 44 -10.55 -13.08 8.45
C ALA A 44 -10.20 -12.26 9.71
N HIS A 45 -10.00 -10.95 9.59
CA HIS A 45 -9.74 -10.08 10.72
C HIS A 45 -11.07 -9.68 11.38
N ASN A 46 -11.11 -9.82 12.70
CA ASN A 46 -12.28 -9.60 13.54
C ASN A 46 -12.51 -8.10 13.75
N ASP A 47 -12.87 -7.37 12.71
CA ASP A 47 -13.35 -6.01 12.92
C ASP A 47 -14.84 -6.08 13.27
N GLU A 48 -15.15 -5.72 14.52
CA GLU A 48 -16.52 -5.55 15.04
C GLU A 48 -17.35 -4.50 14.26
N SER A 49 -16.75 -3.83 13.26
CA SER A 49 -17.35 -2.81 12.41
C SER A 49 -18.04 -3.37 11.16
N HIS A 50 -17.71 -4.59 10.72
CA HIS A 50 -18.40 -5.27 9.63
C HIS A 50 -19.21 -6.44 10.19
N ALA A 51 -20.52 -6.40 9.95
CA ALA A 51 -21.56 -7.27 10.52
C ALA A 51 -21.46 -8.77 10.15
N ILE A 52 -20.30 -9.25 9.71
CA ILE A 52 -20.08 -10.63 9.29
C ILE A 52 -19.66 -11.46 10.50
N SER A 53 -20.35 -12.58 10.71
CA SER A 53 -19.91 -13.57 11.70
C SER A 53 -18.62 -14.24 11.22
N THR A 54 -17.47 -13.77 11.69
CA THR A 54 -16.11 -14.28 11.38
C THR A 54 -15.84 -15.71 11.87
N LYS A 55 -16.87 -16.42 12.37
CA LYS A 55 -16.76 -17.80 12.85
C LYS A 55 -16.50 -18.76 11.69
N GLY A 56 -15.23 -19.07 11.46
CA GLY A 56 -14.81 -20.16 10.56
C GLY A 56 -13.96 -19.73 9.36
N VAL A 57 -13.56 -18.46 9.25
CA VAL A 57 -12.62 -18.00 8.22
C VAL A 57 -11.19 -18.11 8.76
N SER A 58 -10.27 -18.65 7.95
CA SER A 58 -8.86 -18.76 8.32
C SER A 58 -7.99 -18.54 7.09
N ASN A 59 -7.05 -17.60 7.20
CA ASN A 59 -6.10 -17.31 6.13
C ASN A 59 -4.93 -18.29 6.14
N TYR A 60 -4.57 -18.78 4.96
CA TYR A 60 -3.39 -19.60 4.74
C TYR A 60 -2.64 -19.11 3.50
N HIS A 61 -1.32 -19.21 3.54
CA HIS A 61 -0.46 -18.94 2.40
C HIS A 61 0.55 -20.07 2.19
N VAL A 62 1.07 -20.17 0.97
CA VAL A 62 2.13 -21.12 0.63
C VAL A 62 3.48 -20.49 0.95
N GLY A 63 4.28 -21.17 1.76
CA GLY A 63 5.63 -20.73 2.09
C GLY A 63 6.59 -20.82 0.91
N ALA A 64 7.41 -19.79 0.74
CA ALA A 64 8.53 -19.78 -0.19
C ALA A 64 9.79 -19.30 0.53
N HIS A 65 10.94 -19.83 0.12
CA HIS A 65 12.24 -19.44 0.62
C HIS A 65 13.05 -18.79 -0.49
N ILE A 66 13.63 -17.63 -0.22
CA ILE A 66 14.54 -16.95 -1.13
C ILE A 66 15.95 -17.13 -0.58
N ASP A 67 16.83 -17.72 -1.38
CA ASP A 67 18.24 -17.78 -1.04
C ASP A 67 18.92 -16.43 -1.38
N PRO A 68 19.43 -15.67 -0.39
CA PRO A 68 20.04 -14.37 -0.64
C PRO A 68 21.35 -14.46 -1.42
N SER A 69 22.01 -15.62 -1.41
CA SER A 69 23.30 -15.82 -2.09
C SER A 69 23.15 -16.08 -3.58
N ASN A 70 22.14 -16.87 -3.96
CA ASN A 70 21.93 -17.33 -5.33
C ASN A 70 20.68 -16.69 -5.98
N ARG A 71 20.00 -15.76 -5.27
CA ARG A 71 18.72 -15.14 -5.65
C ARG A 71 17.67 -16.15 -6.12
N LYS A 72 17.75 -17.38 -5.60
CA LYS A 72 16.93 -18.50 -6.07
C LYS A 72 15.68 -18.60 -5.21
N LEU A 73 14.52 -18.49 -5.85
CA LEU A 73 13.22 -18.76 -5.23
C LEU A 73 12.99 -20.28 -5.16
N THR A 74 12.74 -20.80 -3.97
CA THR A 74 12.35 -22.19 -3.73
C THR A 74 10.97 -22.23 -3.08
N MET A 75 9.98 -22.78 -3.77
CA MET A 75 8.65 -23.01 -3.21
C MET A 75 8.71 -24.19 -2.24
N LEU A 76 8.29 -23.99 -1.00
CA LEU A 76 8.31 -25.03 0.04
C LEU A 76 7.06 -25.92 0.00
N TYR A 77 6.04 -25.52 -0.77
CA TYR A 77 4.72 -26.18 -0.86
C TYR A 77 4.07 -26.46 0.50
N LYS A 78 4.48 -25.73 1.54
CA LYS A 78 3.98 -25.84 2.90
C LYS A 78 2.97 -24.73 3.13
N LEU A 79 1.77 -25.10 3.57
CA LEU A 79 0.76 -24.14 4.01
C LEU A 79 1.11 -23.64 5.42
N ASN A 80 1.20 -22.33 5.58
CA ASN A 80 1.37 -21.67 6.87
C ASN A 80 0.13 -20.80 7.15
N PRO A 81 -0.29 -20.68 8.41
CA PRO A 81 -1.38 -19.79 8.78
C PRO A 81 -0.99 -18.32 8.58
N GLY A 82 -1.97 -17.47 8.29
CA GLY A 82 -1.82 -16.02 8.10
C GLY A 82 -1.77 -15.58 6.63
N ALA A 83 -1.78 -14.27 6.43
CA ALA A 83 -1.61 -13.64 5.12
C ALA A 83 -0.14 -13.69 4.66
N CYS A 84 0.08 -13.57 3.36
CA CYS A 84 1.43 -13.44 2.80
C CYS A 84 1.84 -11.96 2.77
N ASP A 85 2.97 -11.61 3.37
CA ASP A 85 3.47 -10.22 3.39
C ASP A 85 4.39 -9.88 2.21
N GLN A 86 4.67 -10.84 1.32
CA GLN A 86 5.68 -10.69 0.27
C GLN A 86 5.15 -11.10 -1.10
N SER A 87 5.27 -10.18 -2.06
CA SER A 87 5.05 -10.46 -3.47
C SER A 87 6.31 -11.10 -4.08
N PHE A 88 6.19 -12.33 -4.56
CA PHE A 88 7.30 -13.05 -5.18
C PHE A 88 7.44 -12.78 -6.69
N GLY A 89 6.58 -11.95 -7.28
CA GLY A 89 6.53 -11.73 -8.73
C GLY A 89 7.85 -11.27 -9.34
N ILE A 90 8.54 -10.33 -8.68
CA ILE A 90 9.85 -9.83 -9.14
C ILE A 90 10.92 -10.94 -9.05
N HIS A 91 10.91 -11.74 -7.98
CA HIS A 91 11.83 -12.86 -7.81
C HIS A 91 11.59 -13.97 -8.84
N VAL A 92 10.33 -14.18 -9.25
CA VAL A 92 9.99 -15.09 -10.35
C VAL A 92 10.52 -14.54 -11.68
N ALA A 93 10.44 -13.23 -11.92
CA ALA A 93 10.99 -12.61 -13.12
C ALA A 93 12.53 -12.72 -13.19
N GLU A 94 13.22 -12.57 -12.06
CA GLU A 94 14.66 -12.85 -11.94
C GLU A 94 14.98 -14.30 -12.31
N PHE A 95 14.20 -15.26 -11.80
CA PHE A 95 14.36 -16.68 -12.12
C PHE A 95 14.08 -17.01 -13.59
N ALA A 96 13.15 -16.28 -14.23
CA ALA A 96 12.82 -16.43 -15.64
C ALA A 96 13.84 -15.76 -16.58
N ASN A 97 14.96 -15.24 -16.07
CA ASN A 97 16.01 -14.54 -16.81
C ASN A 97 15.47 -13.34 -17.62
N PHE A 98 14.58 -12.54 -17.01
CA PHE A 98 14.23 -11.24 -17.58
C PHE A 98 15.45 -10.31 -17.60
N PRO A 99 15.51 -9.33 -18.53
CA PRO A 99 16.60 -8.37 -18.55
C PRO A 99 16.70 -7.58 -17.24
N ASP A 100 17.92 -7.37 -16.74
CA ASP A 100 18.18 -6.69 -15.47
C ASP A 100 17.58 -5.27 -15.43
N GLU A 101 17.57 -4.57 -16.56
CA GLU A 101 16.96 -3.25 -16.69
C GLU A 101 15.45 -3.27 -16.40
N VAL A 102 14.75 -4.33 -16.85
CA VAL A 102 13.31 -4.50 -16.64
C VAL A 102 13.04 -4.84 -15.18
N ILE A 103 13.86 -5.70 -14.56
CA ILE A 103 13.74 -6.06 -13.15
C ILE A 103 13.98 -4.85 -12.25
N ALA A 104 15.00 -4.03 -12.55
CA ALA A 104 15.28 -2.80 -11.82
C ALA A 104 14.11 -1.80 -11.90
N LEU A 105 13.55 -1.61 -13.10
CA LEU A 105 12.37 -0.77 -13.28
C LEU A 105 11.15 -1.32 -12.53
N ALA A 106 10.92 -2.63 -12.58
CA ALA A 106 9.83 -3.27 -11.85
C ALA A 106 9.96 -3.10 -10.33
N LYS A 107 11.19 -3.20 -9.78
CA LYS A 107 11.47 -2.92 -8.36
C LYS A 107 11.16 -1.47 -7.99
N SER A 108 11.59 -0.51 -8.81
CA SER A 108 11.29 0.91 -8.60
C SER A 108 9.77 1.15 -8.60
N LYS A 109 9.06 0.61 -9.59
CA LYS A 109 7.62 0.78 -9.72
C LYS A 109 6.83 0.09 -8.60
N ALA A 110 7.28 -1.07 -8.15
CA ALA A 110 6.68 -1.75 -7.01
C ALA A 110 6.82 -0.93 -5.72
N ALA A 111 8.00 -0.34 -5.48
CA ALA A 111 8.22 0.53 -4.32
C ALA A 111 7.31 1.77 -4.36
N GLU A 112 7.20 2.43 -5.53
CA GLU A 112 6.27 3.56 -5.72
C GLU A 112 4.82 3.16 -5.37
N LEU A 113 4.34 2.03 -5.90
CA LEU A 113 2.96 1.57 -5.71
C LEU A 113 2.66 1.10 -4.28
N GLU A 114 3.63 0.47 -3.61
CA GLU A 114 3.51 0.10 -2.20
C GLU A 114 3.32 1.34 -1.31
N ASP A 115 4.07 2.42 -1.58
CA ASP A 115 3.92 3.69 -0.85
C ASP A 115 2.54 4.35 -1.10
N PHE A 116 1.99 4.27 -2.31
CA PHE A 116 0.64 4.76 -2.61
C PHE A 116 -0.47 3.93 -1.96
N SER A 117 -0.26 2.62 -1.78
CA SER A 117 -1.25 1.74 -1.16
C SER A 117 -1.34 1.89 0.36
N ASN A 118 -0.31 2.46 0.99
CA ASN A 118 -0.24 2.67 2.44
C ASN A 118 -0.78 4.04 2.88
N ILE A 119 -1.47 4.76 1.98
CA ILE A 119 -2.24 5.96 2.36
C ILE A 119 -3.42 5.47 3.20
N PRO A 120 -3.52 5.85 4.48
CA PRO A 120 -4.64 5.42 5.31
C PRO A 120 -5.90 6.05 4.73
N ASN A 121 -6.79 5.21 4.19
CA ASN A 121 -8.18 5.62 4.00
C ASN A 121 -8.69 6.09 5.36
N MET A 122 -9.09 7.36 5.42
CA MET A 122 -9.76 7.94 6.57
C MET A 122 -11.01 7.13 6.91
N SER A 123 -10.92 6.30 7.95
CA SER A 123 -12.05 5.98 8.82
C SER A 123 -11.52 5.45 10.15
N GLY A 124 -11.38 6.37 11.11
CA GLY A 124 -11.63 6.19 12.55
C GLY A 124 -10.77 5.21 13.34
N ASP A 125 -9.96 5.78 14.23
CA ASP A 125 -9.46 5.29 15.53
C ASP A 125 -9.86 3.87 15.96
N LEU A 126 -8.88 3.10 16.41
CA LEU A 126 -8.71 2.75 17.84
C LEU A 126 -7.38 1.99 18.05
N GLU A 127 -6.67 2.41 19.08
CA GLU A 127 -5.48 1.78 19.64
C GLU A 127 -5.85 0.41 20.21
N ASP A 128 -5.09 -0.66 19.89
CA ASP A 128 -4.67 -1.60 20.93
C ASP A 128 -3.56 -2.57 20.50
N GLU A 129 -2.75 -2.88 21.50
CA GLU A 129 -1.44 -3.52 21.47
C GLU A 129 -1.44 -5.04 21.19
N VAL A 130 -0.47 -5.45 20.35
CA VAL A 130 0.48 -6.57 20.55
C VAL A 130 -0.04 -8.01 20.40
N GLN A 131 0.37 -8.70 19.31
CA GLN A 131 1.58 -9.55 19.34
C GLN A 131 2.06 -10.06 17.96
N SER A 132 3.27 -9.63 17.59
CA SER A 132 4.33 -10.42 16.94
C SER A 132 4.08 -11.08 15.57
N ASN A 133 4.44 -10.37 14.49
CA ASN A 133 5.66 -10.72 13.75
C ASN A 133 6.01 -9.66 12.69
N LYS A 134 7.15 -8.99 12.89
CA LYS A 134 7.99 -8.37 11.87
C LYS A 134 7.25 -7.58 10.76
N ARG A 135 6.37 -6.64 11.14
CA ARG A 135 6.09 -5.46 10.31
C ARG A 135 7.46 -4.93 9.88
N ARG A 136 7.75 -4.89 8.57
CA ARG A 136 8.89 -4.16 8.02
C ARG A 136 8.90 -2.84 8.78
N LYS A 137 10.00 -2.54 9.49
CA LYS A 137 10.16 -1.30 10.27
C LYS A 137 9.73 -0.16 9.34
N THR A 138 8.52 0.35 9.49
CA THR A 138 8.17 1.63 8.91
C THR A 138 9.16 2.57 9.57
N GLU A 139 10.05 3.17 8.79
CA GLU A 139 11.12 4.03 9.32
C GLU A 139 10.57 5.23 10.11
N PHE A 140 9.26 5.47 10.04
CA PHE A 140 8.54 6.54 10.71
C PHE A 140 7.24 6.05 11.35
N SER A 141 6.81 6.75 12.40
CA SER A 141 5.52 6.51 13.06
C SER A 141 4.36 6.89 12.13
N PRO A 142 3.24 6.13 12.07
CA PRO A 142 2.03 6.55 11.36
C PRO A 142 1.60 8.01 11.60
N ASP A 143 1.75 8.54 12.82
CA ASP A 143 1.43 9.94 13.14
C ASP A 143 2.34 10.96 12.43
N GLU A 144 3.61 10.61 12.21
CA GLU A 144 4.58 11.45 11.51
C GLU A 144 4.28 11.48 10.01
N VAL A 145 3.87 10.34 9.44
CA VAL A 145 3.46 10.20 8.04
C VAL A 145 2.22 11.05 7.77
N VAL A 146 1.18 10.94 8.62
CA VAL A 146 -0.07 11.69 8.45
C VAL A 146 0.16 13.20 8.54
N LYS A 147 0.95 13.66 9.52
CA LYS A 147 1.26 15.10 9.67
C LYS A 147 2.09 15.63 8.49
N GLY A 148 3.05 14.85 8.00
CA GLY A 148 3.82 15.21 6.82
C GLY A 148 2.97 15.29 5.55
N GLN A 149 2.05 14.33 5.37
CA GLN A 149 1.08 14.33 4.27
C GLN A 149 0.14 15.55 4.34
N ASP A 150 -0.42 15.87 5.50
CA ASP A 150 -1.28 17.05 5.65
C ASP A 150 -0.54 18.36 5.31
N ARG A 151 0.73 18.48 5.74
CA ARG A 151 1.55 19.64 5.39
C ARG A 151 1.79 19.74 3.88
N ALA A 152 2.12 18.63 3.22
CA ALA A 152 2.30 18.58 1.77
C ALA A 152 1.00 18.95 1.03
N HIS A 153 -0.14 18.40 1.46
CA HIS A 153 -1.46 18.68 0.89
C HIS A 153 -1.89 20.14 1.09
N ARG A 154 -1.51 20.76 2.21
CA ARG A 154 -1.77 22.19 2.45
C ARG A 154 -0.98 23.07 1.50
N LEU A 155 0.30 22.75 1.28
CA LEU A 155 1.14 23.50 0.36
C LEU A 155 0.68 23.33 -1.09
N LEU A 156 0.29 22.11 -1.50
CA LEU A 156 -0.30 21.89 -2.81
C LEU A 156 -1.59 22.70 -3.00
N ARG A 157 -2.43 22.81 -1.95
CA ARG A 157 -3.62 23.68 -1.97
C ARG A 157 -3.25 25.16 -2.12
N GLU A 158 -2.27 25.63 -1.35
CA GLU A 158 -1.76 27.00 -1.48
C GLU A 158 -1.24 27.28 -2.90
N ILE A 159 -0.55 26.32 -3.53
CA ILE A 159 -0.12 26.41 -4.93
C ILE A 159 -1.33 26.46 -5.87
N THR A 160 -2.31 25.57 -5.72
CA THR A 160 -3.45 25.53 -6.65
C THR A 160 -4.39 26.73 -6.52
N ASP A 161 -4.51 27.30 -5.32
CA ASP A 161 -5.35 28.47 -5.06
C ASP A 161 -4.71 29.79 -5.55
N MET A 162 -3.41 29.79 -5.84
CA MET A 162 -2.75 30.94 -6.45
C MET A 162 -3.12 31.05 -7.92
N SER A 163 -3.62 32.22 -8.33
CA SER A 163 -3.84 32.55 -9.74
C SER A 163 -2.51 32.87 -10.44
N TRP A 164 -1.75 31.82 -10.81
CA TRP A 164 -0.44 31.92 -11.48
C TRP A 164 -0.44 32.79 -12.74
N ASN A 165 -1.60 32.91 -13.40
CA ASN A 165 -1.78 33.70 -14.62
C ASN A 165 -1.64 35.22 -14.41
N GLN A 166 -1.63 35.71 -13.17
CA GLN A 166 -1.51 37.13 -12.87
C GLN A 166 -0.08 37.57 -12.54
N PHE A 167 0.86 36.64 -12.38
CA PHE A 167 2.23 36.92 -11.97
C PHE A 167 3.19 36.99 -13.15
N ASP A 168 4.17 37.88 -13.08
CA ASP A 168 5.34 37.85 -13.97
C ASP A 168 6.22 36.63 -13.64
N LEU A 169 6.98 36.11 -14.63
CA LEU A 169 7.81 34.92 -14.49
C LEU A 169 8.79 35.03 -13.31
N LYS A 170 9.36 36.22 -13.09
CA LYS A 170 10.28 36.49 -11.98
C LYS A 170 9.59 36.51 -10.61
N GLU A 171 8.31 36.86 -10.56
CA GLU A 171 7.52 36.83 -9.32
C GLU A 171 7.08 35.40 -9.02
N ALA A 172 6.55 34.68 -10.00
CA ALA A 172 6.19 33.28 -9.86
C ALA A 172 7.39 32.42 -9.39
N MET A 173 8.58 32.61 -9.98
CA MET A 173 9.79 31.89 -9.54
C MET A 173 10.22 32.25 -8.11
N ARG A 174 10.10 33.52 -7.69
CA ARG A 174 10.40 33.92 -6.30
C ARG A 174 9.43 33.27 -5.31
N HIS A 175 8.15 33.23 -5.64
CA HIS A 175 7.12 32.60 -4.81
C HIS A 175 7.32 31.07 -4.72
N ALA A 176 7.59 30.41 -5.85
CA ALA A 176 7.90 28.97 -5.86
C ALA A 176 9.16 28.66 -5.05
N HIS A 177 10.21 29.48 -5.17
CA HIS A 177 11.44 29.27 -4.41
C HIS A 177 11.24 29.49 -2.90
N LYS A 178 10.42 30.48 -2.52
CA LYS A 178 10.02 30.72 -1.13
C LYS A 178 9.28 29.51 -0.56
N LEU A 179 8.23 29.03 -1.26
CA LEU A 179 7.45 27.86 -0.85
C LEU A 179 8.32 26.60 -0.71
N ARG A 180 9.26 26.39 -1.65
CA ARG A 180 10.21 25.27 -1.58
C ARG A 180 11.08 25.37 -0.32
N LYS A 181 11.63 26.56 -0.05
CA LYS A 181 12.48 26.80 1.13
C LYS A 181 11.70 26.61 2.43
N ASP A 182 10.46 27.08 2.49
CA ASP A 182 9.58 26.91 3.66
C ASP A 182 9.31 25.41 3.91
N LEU A 183 9.07 24.62 2.86
CA LEU A 183 8.89 23.17 2.99
C LEU A 183 10.18 22.43 3.37
N GLU A 184 11.33 22.81 2.81
CA GLU A 184 12.65 22.27 3.20
C GLU A 184 12.94 22.57 4.68
N THR A 185 12.62 23.78 5.17
CA THR A 185 12.78 24.11 6.59
C THR A 185 11.82 23.31 7.47
N ASP A 186 10.56 23.18 7.09
CA ASP A 186 9.57 22.42 7.88
C ASP A 186 9.90 20.92 7.92
N ALA A 187 10.38 20.36 6.80
CA ALA A 187 10.86 18.99 6.72
C ALA A 187 12.08 18.77 7.63
N ALA A 188 13.01 19.73 7.70
CA ALA A 188 14.19 19.64 8.54
C ALA A 188 13.92 19.71 10.04
N HIS A 189 12.93 20.49 10.47
CA HIS A 189 12.70 20.75 11.89
C HIS A 189 11.60 19.89 12.49
N ASN A 190 10.59 19.49 11.71
CA ASN A 190 9.34 18.97 12.26
C ASN A 190 8.88 17.64 11.67
N TYR A 191 9.37 17.25 10.48
CA TYR A 191 8.87 16.06 9.76
C TYR A 191 9.97 15.26 9.06
N PRO A 192 10.61 14.31 9.77
CA PRO A 192 11.63 13.42 9.20
C PRO A 192 11.14 12.63 7.98
N TRP A 193 9.85 12.29 7.92
CA TRP A 193 9.24 11.62 6.76
C TRP A 193 9.29 12.46 5.49
N LEU A 194 9.06 13.78 5.59
CA LEU A 194 9.09 14.70 4.44
C LEU A 194 10.49 14.81 3.85
N GLN A 195 11.56 14.63 4.63
CA GLN A 195 12.94 14.68 4.14
C GLN A 195 13.25 13.63 3.08
N LYS A 196 12.54 12.51 3.04
CA LYS A 196 12.77 11.46 2.02
C LYS A 196 12.40 11.87 0.60
N PHE A 197 11.59 12.92 0.44
CA PHE A 197 11.10 13.36 -0.86
C PHE A 197 11.93 14.52 -1.44
N PHE A 198 12.96 14.98 -0.72
CA PHE A 198 13.91 16.01 -1.14
C PHE A 198 15.25 15.39 -1.51
#